data_AF-A0A525IMT0-F1
#
_entry.id   AF-A0A525IMT0-F1
#
_cell.length_a   1.000
_cell.length_b   1.000
_cell.length_c   1.000
_cell.angle_alpha   90.00
_cell.angle_beta   90.00
_cell.angle_gamma   90.00
#
_symmetry.space_group_name_H-M   'P 1'
#
loop_
_entity.id
_entity.type
_entity.pdbx_description
1 polymer ?
#
loop_
_entity_poly.entity_id
_entity_poly.type
_entity_poly.pdbx_seq_one_letter_code
_entity_poly.pdbx_strand_id
1 'polypeptide(L)'
;MAVDGNWNITMSTPMGDRNATLTLKSAGGALTGTQAAEGNSIEIFDGKANGDDVAWKVSITNPMPLTLEFTGKVSGDSIAGEMGIGPMGSFPFTGTRA
;
A
#
# COMPACT_ATOMS: atom_id res chain seq x y z
N MET A 1 12.66 -9.99 4.49
CA MET A 1 13.27 -8.98 3.59
C MET A 1 12.71 -7.62 3.95
N ALA A 2 13.39 -6.50 3.66
CA ALA A 2 13.19 -5.19 4.29
C ALA A 2 11.72 -4.68 4.38
N VAL A 3 10.86 -5.08 3.45
CA VAL A 3 9.43 -4.74 3.39
C VAL A 3 8.54 -5.55 4.35
N ASP A 4 9.00 -6.68 4.89
CA ASP A 4 8.16 -7.55 5.73
C ASP A 4 7.83 -6.90 7.07
N GLY A 5 6.55 -6.94 7.43
CA GLY A 5 6.04 -6.43 8.71
C GLY A 5 4.83 -5.52 8.54
N ASN A 6 4.54 -4.80 9.61
CA ASN A 6 3.45 -3.84 9.67
C ASN A 6 3.99 -2.44 9.37
N TRP A 7 3.25 -1.69 8.56
CA TRP A 7 3.57 -0.35 8.13
C TRP A 7 2.38 0.54 8.41
N ASN A 8 2.61 1.69 9.03
CA ASN A 8 1.62 2.74 9.12
C ASN A 8 1.84 3.69 7.95
N ILE A 9 0.94 3.64 6.97
CA ILE A 9 0.94 4.53 5.81
C ILE A 9 -0.06 5.66 6.02
N THR A 10 0.31 6.87 5.61
CA THR A 10 -0.52 8.06 5.56
C THR A 10 -0.60 8.49 4.10
N MET A 11 -1.81 8.42 3.56
CA MET A 11 -2.13 8.75 2.19
C MET A 11 -2.69 10.17 2.15
N SER A 12 -2.00 11.09 1.48
CA SER A 12 -2.48 12.47 1.33
C SER A 12 -3.37 12.57 0.11
N THR A 13 -4.68 12.43 0.32
CA THR A 13 -5.68 12.56 -0.75
C THR A 13 -6.28 13.96 -0.74
N PRO A 14 -6.93 14.42 -1.84
CA PRO A 14 -7.60 15.73 -1.88
C PRO A 14 -8.75 15.84 -0.89
N MET A 15 -9.25 14.70 -0.41
CA MET A 15 -10.28 14.61 0.62
C MET A 15 -9.71 14.72 2.05
N GLY A 16 -8.38 14.68 2.20
CA GLY A 16 -7.67 14.71 3.48
C GLY A 16 -6.61 13.61 3.60
N ASP A 17 -5.80 13.71 4.66
CA ASP A 17 -4.85 12.68 5.05
C ASP A 17 -5.59 11.47 5.65
N ARG A 18 -5.35 10.30 5.08
CA ARG A 18 -5.94 9.04 5.53
C ARG A 18 -4.85 8.10 6.03
N ASN A 19 -4.96 7.69 7.29
CA ASN A 19 -4.05 6.71 7.87
C ASN A 19 -4.56 5.29 7.58
N ALA A 20 -3.65 4.41 7.21
CA ALA A 20 -3.90 3.00 7.02
C ALA A 20 -2.74 2.17 7.56
N THR A 21 -3.05 0.96 8.02
CA THR A 21 -2.05 -0.03 8.44
C THR A 21 -1.92 -1.07 7.35
N LEU A 22 -0.72 -1.24 6.84
CA LEU A 22 -0.38 -2.15 5.78
C LEU A 22 0.48 -3.28 6.36
N THR A 23 0.01 -4.51 6.24
CA THR A 23 0.76 -5.70 6.65
C THR A 23 1.33 -6.34 5.40
N LEU A 24 2.65 -6.38 5.25
CA LEU A 24 3.33 -6.93 4.09
C LEU A 24 4.17 -8.15 4.45
N LYS A 25 4.19 -9.10 3.53
CA LYS A 25 4.96 -10.34 3.60
C LYS A 25 5.45 -10.69 2.20
N SER A 26 6.75 -10.56 2.00
CA SER A 26 7.45 -10.98 0.81
C SER A 26 7.87 -12.45 0.93
N ALA A 27 7.64 -13.21 -0.14
CA ALA A 27 8.03 -14.61 -0.28
C ALA A 27 8.61 -14.82 -1.67
N GLY A 28 9.93 -15.01 -1.78
CA GLY A 28 10.59 -15.30 -3.06
C GLY A 28 10.40 -14.23 -4.15
N GLY A 29 10.21 -12.95 -3.78
CA GLY A 29 9.98 -11.82 -4.70
C GLY A 29 8.51 -11.46 -4.93
N ALA A 30 7.58 -12.33 -4.53
CA ALA A 30 6.15 -11.99 -4.49
C ALA A 30 5.84 -11.29 -3.17
N LEU A 31 5.08 -10.20 -3.23
CA LEU A 31 4.60 -9.46 -2.06
C LEU A 31 3.13 -9.81 -1.83
N THR A 32 2.83 -10.27 -0.63
CA THR A 32 1.47 -10.59 -0.16
C THR A 32 1.20 -9.81 1.10
N GLY A 33 -0.07 -9.58 1.43
CA GLY A 33 -0.38 -8.68 2.54
C GLY A 33 -1.82 -8.24 2.61
N THR A 34 -2.11 -7.44 3.62
CA THR A 34 -3.44 -6.89 3.88
C THR A 34 -3.32 -5.44 4.27
N GLN A 35 -4.09 -4.59 3.62
CA GLN A 35 -4.21 -3.16 3.91
C GLN A 35 -5.49 -2.90 4.69
N ALA A 36 -5.37 -2.26 5.85
CA ALA A 36 -6.48 -1.87 6.70
C ALA A 36 -6.58 -0.34 6.79
N ALA A 37 -7.69 0.24 6.37
CA ALA A 37 -7.96 1.69 6.40
C ALA A 37 -9.39 1.96 6.88
N GLU A 38 -9.58 2.84 7.86
CA GLU A 38 -10.91 3.26 8.36
C GLU A 38 -11.87 2.07 8.66
N GLY A 39 -11.34 0.97 9.21
CA GLY A 39 -12.11 -0.23 9.53
C GLY A 39 -12.39 -1.17 8.34
N ASN A 40 -11.93 -0.84 7.14
CA ASN A 40 -11.97 -1.72 5.97
C ASN A 40 -10.60 -2.39 5.78
N SER A 41 -10.59 -3.72 5.82
CA SER A 41 -9.42 -4.54 5.49
C SER A 41 -9.56 -5.13 4.10
N ILE A 42 -8.55 -4.96 3.25
CA ILE A 42 -8.51 -5.54 1.90
C ILE A 42 -7.17 -6.23 1.70
N GLU A 43 -7.21 -7.40 1.10
CA GLU A 43 -6.02 -8.14 0.71
C GLU A 43 -5.37 -7.51 -0.52
N ILE A 44 -4.05 -7.41 -0.50
CA ILE A 44 -3.29 -6.94 -1.65
C ILE A 44 -3.11 -8.10 -2.64
N PHE A 45 -3.05 -7.78 -3.92
CA PHE A 45 -2.78 -8.71 -5.02
C PHE A 45 -1.77 -8.12 -5.99
N ASP A 46 -1.18 -8.98 -6.84
CA ASP A 46 -0.10 -8.60 -7.77
C ASP A 46 1.05 -7.84 -7.09
N GLY A 47 1.35 -8.22 -5.85
CA GLY A 47 2.43 -7.60 -5.11
C GLY A 47 3.79 -8.10 -5.58
N LYS A 48 4.71 -7.17 -5.79
CA LYS A 48 6.11 -7.41 -6.14
C LYS A 48 7.01 -6.62 -5.20
N ALA A 49 8.05 -7.27 -4.72
CA ALA A 49 9.09 -6.63 -3.93
C ALA A 49 10.44 -6.91 -4.58
N ASN A 50 11.15 -5.85 -4.93
CA ASN A 50 12.42 -5.89 -5.62
C ASN A 50 13.47 -5.05 -4.88
N GLY A 51 14.09 -5.67 -3.87
CA GLY A 51 15.02 -4.97 -2.97
C GLY A 51 14.29 -3.92 -2.14
N ASP A 52 14.47 -2.66 -2.53
CA ASP A 52 13.86 -1.49 -1.88
C ASP A 52 12.53 -1.10 -2.54
N ASP A 53 12.32 -1.44 -3.81
CA ASP A 53 11.13 -1.07 -4.56
C ASP A 53 10.00 -2.08 -4.33
N VAL A 54 8.82 -1.57 -4.02
CA VAL A 54 7.64 -2.37 -3.68
C VAL A 54 6.44 -1.85 -4.47
N ALA A 55 5.68 -2.77 -5.03
CA ALA A 55 4.46 -2.44 -5.75
C ALA A 55 3.40 -3.45 -5.39
N TRP A 56 2.17 -3.02 -5.15
CA TRP A 56 1.05 -3.91 -4.92
C TRP A 56 -0.25 -3.25 -5.37
N LYS A 57 -1.27 -4.07 -5.63
CA LYS A 57 -2.59 -3.59 -6.01
C LYS A 57 -3.62 -4.05 -4.99
N VAL A 58 -4.69 -3.28 -4.85
CA VAL A 58 -5.77 -3.56 -3.91
C VAL A 58 -7.08 -3.34 -4.66
N SER A 59 -7.97 -4.31 -4.63
CA SER A 59 -9.25 -4.24 -5.36
C SER A 59 -10.37 -4.11 -4.34
N ILE A 60 -10.99 -2.94 -4.30
CA ILE A 60 -12.26 -2.74 -3.61
C ILE A 60 -13.33 -3.29 -4.54
N THR A 61 -14.15 -4.24 -4.10
CA THR A 61 -15.22 -4.81 -4.95
C THR A 61 -16.61 -4.21 -4.66
N ASN A 62 -16.83 -3.70 -3.45
CA ASN A 62 -18.10 -3.11 -3.03
C ASN A 62 -17.89 -1.77 -2.30
N PRO A 63 -18.81 -0.78 -2.46
CA PRO A 63 -19.98 -0.77 -3.36
C PRO A 63 -19.68 -0.40 -4.83
N MET A 64 -18.43 -0.02 -5.15
CA MET A 64 -17.95 0.11 -6.54
C MET A 64 -16.61 -0.63 -6.69
N PRO A 65 -16.42 -1.37 -7.81
CA PRO A 65 -15.14 -1.98 -8.12
C PRO A 65 -14.10 -0.90 -8.40
N LEU A 66 -13.11 -0.73 -7.52
CA LEU A 66 -12.02 0.22 -7.69
C LEU A 66 -10.68 -0.46 -7.42
N THR A 67 -9.77 -0.36 -8.38
CA THR A 67 -8.40 -0.83 -8.23
C THR A 67 -7.52 0.31 -7.75
N LEU A 68 -6.94 0.14 -6.58
CA LEU A 68 -5.90 0.97 -6.03
C LEU A 68 -4.55 0.36 -6.40
N GLU A 69 -3.68 1.13 -7.03
CA GLU A 69 -2.31 0.70 -7.36
C GLU A 69 -1.34 1.46 -6.46
N PHE A 70 -0.54 0.74 -5.68
CA PHE A 70 0.46 1.33 -4.81
C PHE A 70 1.83 1.01 -5.36
N THR A 71 2.65 2.04 -5.52
CA THR A 71 4.07 1.92 -5.85
C THR A 71 4.85 2.72 -4.82
N GLY A 72 5.83 2.09 -4.20
CA GLY A 72 6.61 2.74 -3.16
C GLY A 72 8.02 2.20 -3.09
N LYS A 73 8.85 2.91 -2.33
CA LYS A 73 10.21 2.53 -2.03
C LYS A 73 10.40 2.51 -0.54
N VAL A 74 10.87 1.37 -0.03
CA VAL A 74 11.25 1.16 1.35
C VAL A 74 12.70 1.62 1.50
N SER A 75 12.95 2.49 2.47
CA SER A 75 14.27 2.98 2.84
C SER A 75 14.45 2.80 4.34
N GLY A 76 15.01 1.65 4.75
CA GLY A 76 15.13 1.28 6.16
C GLY A 76 13.75 1.08 6.79
N ASP A 77 13.38 1.98 7.71
CA ASP A 77 12.11 1.93 8.44
C ASP A 77 11.05 2.91 7.91
N SER A 78 11.31 3.55 6.77
CA SER A 78 10.37 4.45 6.10
C SER A 78 9.98 3.92 4.73
N ILE A 79 8.74 4.14 4.33
CA ILE A 79 8.22 3.85 2.99
C ILE A 79 7.65 5.14 2.40
N ALA A 80 7.97 5.44 1.14
CA ALA A 80 7.40 6.58 0.44
C ALA A 80 7.04 6.18 -0.98
N GLY A 81 5.95 6.69 -1.50
CA GLY A 81 5.44 6.27 -2.79
C GLY A 81 4.23 7.03 -3.26
N GLU A 82 3.58 6.46 -4.28
CA GLU A 82 2.35 6.96 -4.87
C GLU A 82 1.28 5.86 -4.88
N MET A 83 0.05 6.24 -4.57
CA MET A 83 -1.14 5.43 -4.63
C MET A 83 -2.04 5.97 -5.74
N GLY A 84 -2.15 5.23 -6.84
CA GLY A 84 -3.16 5.39 -7.87
C GLY A 84 -4.53 4.92 -7.39
N ILE A 85 -5.52 5.81 -7.35
CA ILE A 85 -6.92 5.50 -7.06
C ILE A 85 -7.71 5.51 -8.37
N GLY A 86 -7.55 4.49 -9.22
CA GLY A 86 -8.29 4.34 -10.48
C GLY A 86 -8.54 5.66 -11.25
N PRO A 87 -9.78 5.99 -11.67
CA PRO A 87 -10.08 7.23 -12.41
C PRO A 87 -9.95 8.51 -11.57
N MET A 88 -9.68 8.40 -10.27
CA MET A 88 -9.57 9.51 -9.32
C MET A 88 -8.18 10.16 -9.32
N GLY A 89 -7.17 9.51 -9.92
CA GLY A 89 -5.79 10.01 -10.02
C GLY A 89 -4.81 9.30 -9.08
N SER A 90 -3.53 9.70 -9.12
CA SER A 90 -2.49 9.22 -8.21
C SER A 90 -2.20 10.25 -7.11
N PHE A 91 -1.97 9.75 -5.90
CA PHE A 91 -1.70 10.56 -4.72
C PHE A 91 -0.46 10.07 -4.00
N PRO A 92 0.38 10.98 -3.48
CA PRO A 92 1.53 10.58 -2.70
C PRO A 92 1.09 9.95 -1.38
N PHE A 93 1.80 8.91 -0.95
CA PHE A 93 1.70 8.36 0.39
C PHE A 93 3.08 8.26 1.02
N THR A 94 3.09 8.40 2.33
CA THR A 94 4.28 8.18 3.16
C THR A 94 3.94 7.18 4.23
N GLY A 95 4.91 6.49 4.78
CA GLY A 95 4.68 5.55 5.85
C GLY A 95 5.92 5.22 6.63
N THR A 96 5.71 4.66 7.80
CA THR A 96 6.76 4.24 8.71
C THR A 96 6.45 2.84 9.22
N ARG A 97 7.48 2.09 9.59
CA ARG A 97 7.31 0.78 10.18
C ARG A 97 6.58 0.91 11.52
N ALA A 98 5.58 0.05 11.76
CA ALA A 98 4.79 0.01 12.98
C ALA A 98 5.51 -0.72 14.12
#